data_AF-A0A661GXM0-F1
#
_entry.id   AF-A0A661GXM0-F1
#
_cell.length_a   1.000
_cell.length_b   1.000
_cell.length_c   1.000
_cell.angle_alpha   90.00
_cell.angle_beta   90.00
_cell.angle_gamma   90.00
#
_symmetry.space_group_name_H-M   'P 1'
#
loop_
_entity.id
_entity.type
_entity.pdbx_description
1 polymer ?
#
loop_
_entity_poly.entity_id
_entity_poly.type
_entity_poly.pdbx_seq_one_letter_code
_entity_poly.pdbx_strand_id
1 'polypeptide(L)'
;MAAIAFDPLEYTHELEASGVPRKQAEVHAKAMTATFLHNFDALVTRDYLDTRFTEFETRVEANMDKRFVEIETKMDTRFVKVETKIDKLSDALELRFERIDGKISRIYLMFGLTMATATIPILQNFFGG
;
A
#
# COMPACT_ATOMS: atom_id res chain seq x y z
N MET A 1 -22.09 -13.83 -23.78
CA MET A 1 -23.42 -14.17 -24.31
C MET A 1 -23.61 -13.35 -25.56
N ALA A 2 -23.67 -13.98 -26.74
CA ALA A 2 -23.90 -13.24 -27.98
C ALA A 2 -25.32 -12.67 -27.90
N ALA A 3 -25.45 -11.35 -27.88
CA ALA A 3 -26.73 -10.71 -28.14
C ALA A 3 -27.10 -11.11 -29.56
N ILE A 4 -28.10 -11.97 -29.71
CA ILE A 4 -28.71 -12.23 -31.01
C ILE A 4 -29.34 -10.89 -31.40
N ALA A 5 -28.66 -10.13 -32.23
CA ALA A 5 -29.17 -8.87 -32.74
C ALA A 5 -30.42 -9.19 -33.56
N PHE A 6 -31.53 -8.58 -33.20
CA PHE A 6 -32.76 -8.70 -33.99
C PHE A 6 -32.49 -8.20 -35.42
N ASP A 7 -32.64 -9.07 -36.42
CA ASP A 7 -32.53 -8.72 -37.84
C ASP A 7 -33.94 -8.45 -38.40
N PRO A 8 -34.29 -7.18 -38.69
CA PRO A 8 -35.60 -6.83 -39.21
C PRO A 8 -35.87 -7.45 -40.59
N LEU A 9 -34.83 -7.67 -41.40
CA LEU A 9 -34.96 -8.19 -42.77
C LEU A 9 -35.31 -9.68 -42.75
N GLU A 10 -34.61 -10.45 -41.93
CA GLU A 10 -34.89 -11.87 -41.72
C GLU A 10 -36.31 -12.07 -41.16
N TYR A 11 -36.70 -11.24 -40.18
CA TYR A 11 -38.05 -11.23 -39.63
C TYR A 11 -39.14 -10.90 -40.67
N THR A 12 -38.90 -9.94 -41.58
CA THR A 12 -39.86 -9.68 -42.68
C THR A 12 -40.02 -10.88 -43.61
N HIS A 13 -38.92 -11.58 -43.91
CA HIS A 13 -38.94 -12.73 -44.81
C HIS A 13 -39.69 -13.92 -44.20
N GLU A 14 -39.56 -14.15 -42.89
CA GLU A 14 -40.33 -15.17 -42.18
C GLU A 14 -41.83 -14.87 -42.13
N LEU A 15 -42.20 -13.60 -41.96
CA LEU A 15 -43.61 -13.17 -42.01
C LEU A 15 -44.21 -13.38 -43.40
N GLU A 16 -43.46 -13.11 -44.46
CA GLU A 16 -43.89 -13.40 -45.83
C GLU A 16 -44.03 -14.89 -46.11
N ALA A 17 -43.07 -15.70 -45.65
CA ALA A 17 -43.11 -17.15 -45.79
C ALA A 17 -44.31 -17.79 -45.04
N SER A 18 -44.81 -17.13 -43.99
CA SER A 18 -46.00 -17.53 -43.23
C SER A 18 -47.31 -16.97 -43.79
N GLY A 19 -47.28 -16.29 -44.95
CA GLY A 19 -48.45 -15.83 -45.68
C GLY A 19 -48.89 -14.39 -45.39
N VAL A 20 -48.09 -13.63 -44.64
CA VAL A 20 -48.35 -12.19 -44.42
C VAL A 20 -47.94 -11.41 -45.66
N PRO A 21 -48.80 -10.52 -46.20
CA PRO A 21 -48.42 -9.66 -47.32
C PRO A 21 -47.19 -8.79 -46.98
N ARG A 22 -46.24 -8.66 -47.91
CA ARG A 22 -44.97 -7.91 -47.71
C ARG A 22 -45.13 -6.55 -47.04
N LYS A 23 -46.13 -5.75 -47.46
CA LYS A 23 -46.44 -4.45 -46.84
C LYS A 23 -46.78 -4.54 -45.35
N GLN A 24 -47.50 -5.58 -44.92
CA GLN A 24 -47.81 -5.80 -43.51
C GLN A 24 -46.61 -6.37 -42.76
N ALA A 25 -45.85 -7.27 -43.37
CA ALA A 25 -44.62 -7.81 -42.80
C ALA A 25 -43.60 -6.71 -42.47
N GLU A 26 -43.38 -5.77 -43.40
CA GLU A 26 -42.49 -4.60 -43.21
C GLU A 26 -42.95 -3.68 -42.07
N VAL A 27 -44.27 -3.43 -41.96
CA VAL A 27 -44.83 -2.62 -40.86
C VAL A 27 -44.64 -3.33 -39.53
N HIS A 28 -44.83 -4.64 -39.49
CA HIS A 28 -44.68 -5.44 -38.27
C HIS A 28 -43.21 -5.48 -37.81
N ALA A 29 -42.28 -5.66 -38.76
CA ALA A 29 -40.84 -5.61 -38.48
C ALA A 29 -40.40 -4.23 -38.00
N LYS A 30 -40.89 -3.14 -38.61
CA LYS A 30 -40.61 -1.77 -38.15
C LYS A 30 -41.14 -1.51 -36.74
N ALA A 31 -42.36 -1.92 -36.45
CA ALA A 31 -42.95 -1.78 -35.12
C ALA A 31 -42.13 -2.54 -34.07
N MET A 32 -41.76 -3.79 -34.37
CA MET A 32 -40.97 -4.62 -33.47
C MET A 32 -39.54 -4.09 -33.27
N THR A 33 -38.89 -3.60 -34.34
CA THR A 33 -37.58 -2.92 -34.25
C THR A 33 -37.66 -1.69 -33.35
N ALA A 34 -38.70 -0.86 -33.50
CA ALA A 34 -38.88 0.35 -32.70
C ALA A 34 -39.12 0.01 -31.22
N THR A 35 -39.93 -1.02 -30.93
CA THR A 35 -40.12 -1.51 -29.56
C THR A 35 -38.85 -2.10 -28.97
N PHE A 36 -38.05 -2.82 -29.77
CA PHE A 36 -36.77 -3.38 -29.34
C PHE A 36 -35.76 -2.28 -29.03
N LEU A 37 -35.60 -1.27 -29.90
CA LEU A 37 -34.73 -0.11 -29.65
C LEU A 37 -35.14 0.67 -28.40
N HIS A 38 -36.43 0.95 -28.24
CA HIS A 38 -36.97 1.62 -27.05
C HIS A 38 -36.76 0.79 -25.77
N ASN A 39 -36.90 -0.54 -25.87
CA ASN A 39 -36.62 -1.45 -24.76
C ASN A 39 -35.12 -1.61 -24.52
N PHE A 40 -34.22 -1.48 -25.51
CA PHE A 40 -32.77 -1.53 -25.30
C PHE A 40 -32.25 -0.28 -24.58
N ASP A 41 -32.83 0.89 -24.84
CA ASP A 41 -32.58 2.08 -24.03
C ASP A 41 -33.05 1.90 -22.57
N ALA A 42 -34.02 0.98 -22.33
CA ALA A 42 -34.59 0.68 -21.03
C ALA A 42 -34.04 -0.60 -20.34
N LEU A 43 -33.52 -1.59 -21.09
CA LEU A 43 -32.97 -2.84 -20.58
C LEU A 43 -31.53 -2.59 -20.20
N VAL A 44 -31.23 -2.74 -18.91
CA VAL A 44 -29.96 -2.27 -18.34
C VAL A 44 -29.82 -0.79 -18.64
N THR A 45 -30.79 0.01 -18.14
CA THR A 45 -30.72 1.48 -18.19
C THR A 45 -29.28 1.84 -17.86
N ARG A 46 -28.59 2.44 -18.82
CA ARG A 46 -27.19 2.85 -18.67
C ARG A 46 -26.97 3.52 -17.31
N ASP A 47 -27.97 4.27 -16.88
CA ASP A 47 -28.15 4.88 -15.56
C ASP A 47 -28.02 3.93 -14.35
N TYR A 48 -28.61 2.73 -14.39
CA TYR A 48 -28.46 1.73 -13.34
C TYR A 48 -27.01 1.22 -13.26
N LEU A 49 -26.39 0.93 -14.42
CA LEU A 49 -24.96 0.54 -14.43
C LEU A 49 -24.08 1.68 -13.93
N ASP A 50 -24.33 2.90 -14.40
CA ASP A 50 -23.58 4.11 -14.03
C ASP A 50 -23.66 4.37 -12.51
N THR A 51 -24.86 4.21 -11.94
CA THR A 51 -25.08 4.28 -10.49
C THR A 51 -24.28 3.21 -9.76
N ARG A 52 -24.33 1.95 -10.22
CA ARG A 52 -23.59 0.85 -9.59
C ARG A 52 -22.08 0.98 -9.73
N PHE A 53 -21.60 1.53 -10.83
CA PHE A 53 -20.18 1.86 -11.02
C PHE A 53 -19.75 2.98 -10.09
N THR A 54 -20.54 4.06 -9.98
CA THR A 54 -20.26 5.16 -9.04
C THR A 54 -20.25 4.69 -7.59
N GLU A 55 -21.22 3.86 -7.18
CA GLU A 55 -21.24 3.25 -5.84
C GLU A 55 -20.02 2.33 -5.60
N PHE A 56 -19.57 1.63 -6.65
CA PHE A 56 -18.39 0.79 -6.56
C PHE A 56 -17.12 1.64 -6.42
N GLU A 57 -16.94 2.67 -7.24
CA GLU A 57 -15.80 3.58 -7.20
C GLU A 57 -15.68 4.27 -5.84
N THR A 58 -16.77 4.87 -5.36
CA THR A 58 -16.80 5.54 -4.05
C THR A 58 -16.46 4.58 -2.90
N ARG A 59 -16.97 3.35 -2.94
CA ARG A 59 -16.63 2.34 -1.92
C ARG A 59 -15.17 1.89 -2.00
N VAL A 60 -14.62 1.76 -3.21
CA VAL A 60 -13.22 1.39 -3.41
C VAL A 60 -12.31 2.50 -2.92
N GLU A 61 -12.58 3.75 -3.32
CA GLU A 61 -11.84 4.93 -2.88
C GLU A 61 -11.83 5.06 -1.35
N ALA A 62 -13.01 5.03 -0.71
CA ALA A 62 -13.11 5.12 0.74
C ALA A 62 -12.37 3.98 1.47
N ASN A 63 -12.39 2.76 0.92
CA ASN A 63 -11.68 1.63 1.51
C ASN A 63 -10.16 1.73 1.29
N MET A 64 -9.71 2.21 0.12
CA MET A 64 -8.31 2.46 -0.14
C MET A 64 -7.77 3.53 0.80
N ASP A 65 -8.44 4.68 0.91
CA ASP A 65 -8.04 5.77 1.80
C ASP A 65 -7.91 5.30 3.25
N LYS A 66 -8.91 4.56 3.74
CA LYS A 66 -8.86 3.99 5.09
C LYS A 66 -7.65 3.07 5.27
N ARG A 67 -7.35 2.21 4.29
CA ARG A 67 -6.20 1.31 4.35
C ARG A 67 -4.87 2.05 4.26
N PHE A 68 -4.79 3.12 3.47
CA PHE A 68 -3.60 3.96 3.39
C PHE A 68 -3.33 4.64 4.73
N VAL A 69 -4.34 5.27 5.35
CA VAL A 69 -4.21 5.89 6.68
C VAL A 69 -3.80 4.86 7.74
N GLU A 70 -4.35 3.64 7.69
CA GLU A 70 -3.95 2.57 8.62
C GLU A 70 -2.49 2.15 8.43
N ILE A 71 -2.02 2.06 7.17
CA ILE A 71 -0.62 1.74 6.85
C ILE A 71 0.31 2.85 7.32
N GLU A 72 -0.01 4.12 7.03
CA GLU A 72 0.77 5.27 7.49
C GLU A 72 0.90 5.26 9.02
N THR A 73 -0.22 5.13 9.74
CA THR A 73 -0.22 5.09 11.21
C THR A 73 0.62 3.93 11.75
N LYS A 74 0.55 2.75 11.13
CA LYS A 74 1.37 1.59 11.50
C LYS A 74 2.84 1.80 11.21
N MET A 75 3.17 2.46 10.10
CA MET A 75 4.56 2.80 9.75
C MET A 75 5.12 3.80 10.77
N ASP A 76 4.42 4.89 11.05
CA ASP A 76 4.84 5.89 12.04
C ASP A 76 5.08 5.25 13.41
N THR A 77 4.14 4.41 13.87
CA THR A 77 4.29 3.69 15.14
C THR A 77 5.53 2.80 15.15
N ARG A 78 5.84 2.14 14.02
CA ARG A 78 7.04 1.30 13.90
C ARG A 78 8.31 2.14 13.86
N PHE A 79 8.30 3.29 13.19
CA PHE A 79 9.44 4.21 13.16
C PHE A 79 9.75 4.75 14.55
N VAL A 80 8.77 5.27 15.28
CA VAL A 80 8.95 5.73 16.68
C VAL A 80 9.51 4.62 17.56
N LYS A 81 9.03 3.38 17.39
CA LYS A 81 9.54 2.22 18.14
C LYS A 81 10.99 1.89 17.79
N VAL A 82 11.40 2.08 16.54
CA VAL A 82 12.79 1.90 16.10
C VAL A 82 13.67 3.00 16.65
N GLU A 83 13.25 4.27 16.55
CA GLU A 83 13.95 5.41 17.15
C GLU A 83 14.19 5.20 18.64
N THR A 84 13.14 4.87 19.40
CA THR A 84 13.27 4.59 20.84
C THR A 84 14.23 3.44 21.14
N LYS A 85 14.32 2.43 20.26
CA LYS A 85 15.28 1.33 20.43
C LYS A 85 16.71 1.78 20.14
N ILE A 86 16.91 2.61 19.13
CA ILE A 86 18.20 3.19 18.80
C ILE A 86 18.68 4.07 19.95
N ASP A 87 17.83 4.95 20.50
CA ASP A 87 18.16 5.79 21.65
C ASP A 87 18.61 4.94 22.84
N LYS A 88 17.85 3.90 23.18
CA LYS A 88 18.23 2.97 24.26
C LYS A 88 19.55 2.25 24.02
N LEU A 89 19.86 1.92 22.76
CA LEU A 89 21.14 1.30 22.41
C LEU A 89 22.29 2.31 22.53
N SER A 90 22.07 3.56 22.12
CA SER A 90 23.02 4.66 22.29
C SER A 90 23.31 4.92 23.77
N ASP A 91 22.28 5.08 24.61
CA ASP A 91 22.42 5.25 26.06
C ASP A 91 23.20 4.09 26.69
N ALA A 92 22.88 2.86 26.29
CA ALA A 92 23.57 1.67 26.79
C ALA A 92 25.04 1.61 26.33
N LEU A 93 25.37 2.13 25.15
CA LEU A 93 26.73 2.25 24.66
C LEU A 93 27.50 3.34 25.41
N GLU A 94 26.91 4.50 25.64
CA GLU A 94 27.50 5.59 26.42
C GLU A 94 27.87 5.12 27.83
N LEU A 95 26.94 4.46 28.54
CA LEU A 95 27.21 3.89 29.87
C LEU A 95 28.34 2.83 29.85
N ARG A 96 28.47 2.08 28.75
CA ARG A 96 29.56 1.10 28.58
C ARG A 96 30.90 1.82 28.36
N PHE A 97 30.92 2.88 27.58
CA PHE A 97 32.12 3.69 27.36
C PHE A 97 32.56 4.37 28.66
N GLU A 98 31.66 5.02 29.40
CA GLU A 98 31.99 5.62 30.70
C GLU A 98 32.58 4.60 31.68
N ARG A 99 32.01 3.40 31.71
CA ARG A 99 32.53 2.29 32.53
C ARG A 99 33.93 1.86 32.08
N ILE A 100 34.17 1.80 30.77
CA ILE A 100 35.49 1.45 30.22
C ILE A 100 36.49 2.55 30.55
N ASP A 101 36.15 3.82 30.35
CA ASP A 101 37.01 4.96 30.68
C ASP A 101 37.38 4.99 32.16
N GLY A 102 36.43 4.73 33.05
CA GLY A 102 36.70 4.60 34.48
C GLY A 102 37.68 3.46 34.81
N LYS A 103 37.55 2.31 34.14
CA LYS A 103 38.50 1.18 34.30
C LYS A 103 39.88 1.54 33.76
N ILE A 104 39.93 2.15 32.58
CA ILE A 104 41.17 2.57 31.92
C ILE A 104 41.91 3.60 32.78
N SER A 105 41.21 4.61 33.30
CA SER A 105 41.77 5.61 34.21
C SER A 105 42.41 4.96 35.45
N ARG A 106 41.71 4.00 36.06
CA ARG A 106 42.26 3.23 37.19
C ARG A 106 43.50 2.43 36.81
N ILE A 107 43.53 1.83 35.62
CA ILE A 107 44.70 1.09 35.12
C ILE A 107 45.87 2.05 34.89
N TYR A 108 45.65 3.21 34.27
CA TYR A 108 46.68 4.22 34.07
C TYR A 108 47.29 4.71 35.39
N LEU A 109 46.47 4.91 36.44
CA LEU A 109 46.97 5.26 37.77
C LEU A 109 47.86 4.17 38.36
N MET A 110 47.42 2.91 38.30
CA MET A 110 48.23 1.77 38.79
C MET A 110 49.54 1.64 38.02
N PHE A 111 49.48 1.77 36.70
CA PHE A 111 50.67 1.69 35.85
C PHE A 111 51.65 2.84 36.15
N GLY A 112 51.15 4.07 36.29
CA GLY A 112 51.96 5.22 36.70
C GLY A 112 52.64 5.02 38.05
N LEU A 113 51.91 4.47 39.04
CA LEU A 113 52.48 4.11 40.34
C LEU A 113 53.61 3.08 40.19
N THR A 114 53.40 2.02 39.41
CA THR A 114 54.43 0.98 39.21
C THR A 114 55.68 1.54 38.52
N MET A 115 55.52 2.40 37.51
CA MET A 115 56.63 3.09 36.85
C MET A 115 57.37 4.01 37.82
N ALA A 116 56.67 4.74 38.69
CA ALA A 116 57.30 5.57 39.71
C ALA A 116 58.13 4.71 40.69
N THR A 117 57.58 3.60 41.17
CA THR A 117 58.32 2.70 42.09
C THR A 117 59.56 2.07 41.46
N ALA A 118 59.55 1.81 40.16
CA ALA A 118 60.71 1.25 39.45
C ALA A 118 61.78 2.31 39.14
N THR A 119 61.39 3.54 38.85
CA THR A 119 62.30 4.61 38.42
C THR A 119 62.99 5.33 39.59
N ILE A 120 62.33 5.47 40.75
CA ILE A 120 62.92 6.05 41.96
C ILE A 120 64.24 5.39 42.39
N PRO A 121 64.35 4.06 42.56
CA PRO A 121 65.59 3.41 42.99
C PRO A 121 66.71 3.52 41.95
N ILE A 122 66.38 3.50 40.64
CA ILE A 122 67.36 3.68 39.57
C ILE A 122 67.98 5.09 39.63
N LEU A 123 67.15 6.11 39.85
CA LEU A 123 67.61 7.49 40.03
C LEU A 123 68.44 7.67 41.31
N GLN A 124 68.02 7.07 42.43
CA GLN A 124 68.78 7.11 43.69
C GLN A 124 70.16 6.46 43.55
N ASN A 125 70.25 5.32 42.86
CA ASN A 125 71.53 4.66 42.59
C ASN A 125 72.44 5.45 41.64
N PHE A 126 71.87 6.28 40.75
CA PHE A 126 72.64 7.09 39.80
C PHE A 126 73.16 8.40 40.41
N PHE A 127 72.42 9.03 41.32
CA PHE A 127 72.78 10.31 41.93
C PHE A 127 73.35 10.19 43.37
N GLY A 128 73.15 9.06 44.04
CA GLY A 128 73.59 8.81 45.41
C GLY A 128 74.85 7.95 45.55
N GLY A 129 75.50 7.60 44.44
CA GLY A 129 76.80 6.92 44.38
C GLY A 129 77.96 7.87 44.14
#